data_AF-C6SEV6-F1
#
_entry.id   AF-C6SEV6-F1
#
_cell.length_a   1.000
_cell.length_b   1.000
_cell.length_c   1.000
_cell.angle_alpha   90.00
_cell.angle_beta   90.00
_cell.angle_gamma   90.00
#
_symmetry.space_group_name_H-M   'P 1'
#
loop_
_entity.id
_entity.type
_entity.pdbx_description
1 polymer ?
#
loop_
_entity_poly.entity_id
_entity_poly.type
_entity_poly.pdbx_seq_one_letter_code
_entity_poly.pdbx_strand_id
1 'polypeptide(L)'
;MHEVEMMRAHNLGLGGNLNNAIVIDDTDVLNPEGLRYPDEFVRHKILDAIGDLYIVGHPIVGAFEGYKSGHAINNALLRAVLADETAYDRVEFADSDDLPDAFHELNIRTCG
;
A
#
# COMPACT_ATOMS: atom_id res chain seq x y z
N MET A 1 -2.41 -23.28 8.58
CA MET A 1 -3.81 -23.56 8.10
C MET A 1 -4.92 -23.10 9.06
N HIS A 2 -4.69 -23.12 10.38
CA HIS A 2 -5.70 -22.80 11.41
C HIS A 2 -6.26 -21.37 11.35
N GLU A 3 -5.44 -20.39 10.98
CA GLU A 3 -5.89 -18.99 10.84
C GLU A 3 -6.87 -18.79 9.68
N VAL A 4 -6.68 -19.48 8.56
CA VAL A 4 -7.58 -19.36 7.39
C VAL A 4 -8.97 -19.93 7.69
N GLU A 5 -9.04 -21.05 8.41
CA GLU A 5 -10.31 -21.64 8.85
C GLU A 5 -11.03 -20.75 9.86
N MET A 6 -10.27 -20.15 10.80
CA MET A 6 -10.80 -19.19 11.76
C MET A 6 -11.31 -17.91 11.07
N MET A 7 -10.55 -17.35 10.11
CA MET A 7 -11.00 -16.19 9.32
C MET A 7 -12.30 -16.50 8.57
N ARG A 8 -12.39 -17.67 7.92
CA ARG A 8 -13.62 -18.09 7.22
C ARG A 8 -14.80 -18.28 8.17
N ALA A 9 -14.57 -18.84 9.36
CA ALA A 9 -15.59 -18.96 10.40
C ALA A 9 -16.11 -17.59 10.88
N HIS A 10 -15.29 -16.54 10.77
CA HIS A 10 -15.66 -15.15 11.05
C HIS A 10 -16.10 -14.34 9.81
N ASN A 11 -16.41 -14.99 8.68
CA ASN A 11 -16.79 -14.36 7.41
C ASN A 11 -15.72 -13.42 6.80
N LEU A 12 -14.46 -13.60 7.18
CA LEU A 12 -13.31 -12.88 6.63
C LEU A 12 -12.57 -13.76 5.61
N GLY A 13 -12.01 -13.16 4.56
CA GLY A 13 -11.20 -13.89 3.58
C GLY A 13 -11.96 -14.94 2.75
N LEU A 14 -13.29 -14.80 2.61
CA LEU A 14 -14.15 -15.76 1.90
C LEU A 14 -13.80 -15.92 0.40
N GLY A 15 -13.17 -14.91 -0.21
CA GLY A 15 -12.65 -14.97 -1.57
C GLY A 15 -11.22 -15.49 -1.69
N GLY A 16 -10.53 -15.76 -0.59
CA GLY A 16 -9.12 -16.16 -0.56
C GLY A 16 -8.91 -17.57 -1.12
N ASN A 17 -8.12 -17.67 -2.20
CA ASN A 17 -7.63 -18.91 -2.79
C ASN A 17 -6.13 -18.77 -3.10
N LEU A 18 -5.46 -19.89 -3.39
CA LEU A 18 -4.01 -19.91 -3.65
C LEU A 18 -3.57 -19.11 -4.90
N ASN A 19 -4.53 -18.63 -5.71
CA ASN A 19 -4.22 -17.79 -6.88
C ASN A 19 -4.27 -16.28 -6.55
N ASN A 20 -4.88 -15.88 -5.43
CA ASN A 20 -5.03 -14.47 -5.03
C ASN A 20 -4.43 -14.12 -3.67
N ALA A 21 -4.08 -15.13 -2.87
CA ALA A 21 -3.44 -14.96 -1.58
C ALA A 21 -2.25 -15.92 -1.47
N ILE A 22 -1.16 -15.42 -0.90
CA ILE A 22 -0.03 -16.24 -0.51
C ILE A 22 -0.38 -16.83 0.84
N VAL A 23 -0.61 -18.15 0.88
CA VAL A 23 -0.94 -18.84 2.12
C VAL A 23 0.35 -19.44 2.66
N ILE A 24 0.71 -19.04 3.89
CA ILE A 24 1.89 -19.52 4.60
C ILE A 24 1.39 -20.51 5.67
N ASP A 25 2.04 -21.66 5.79
CA ASP A 25 1.95 -22.51 6.98
C ASP A 25 3.14 -22.23 7.90
N ASP A 26 3.24 -22.88 9.07
CA ASP A 26 4.24 -22.54 10.10
C ASP A 26 5.70 -22.48 9.61
N THR A 27 6.03 -23.12 8.48
CA THR A 27 7.39 -23.13 7.89
C THR A 27 7.47 -22.88 6.39
N ASP A 28 6.38 -23.05 5.62
CA ASP A 28 6.45 -23.12 4.15
C ASP A 28 5.32 -22.35 3.44
N VAL A 29 5.65 -21.80 2.28
CA VAL A 29 4.67 -21.20 1.35
C VAL A 29 3.91 -22.32 0.65
N LEU A 30 2.59 -22.35 0.81
CA LEU A 30 1.72 -23.39 0.27
C LEU A 30 1.35 -23.19 -1.21
N ASN A 31 1.70 -22.03 -1.78
CA ASN A 31 1.42 -21.74 -3.18
C ASN A 31 2.31 -22.64 -4.07
N PRO A 32 1.74 -23.42 -5.00
CA PRO A 32 2.48 -24.38 -5.81
C PRO A 32 3.53 -23.74 -6.72
N GLU A 33 3.35 -22.45 -7.03
CA GLU A 33 4.30 -21.65 -7.82
C GLU A 33 5.33 -20.91 -6.94
N GLY A 34 5.22 -21.02 -5.61
CA GLY A 34 6.07 -20.29 -4.66
C GLY A 34 5.77 -18.80 -4.63
N LEU A 35 6.79 -18.01 -4.26
CA LEU A 35 6.72 -16.54 -4.28
C LEU A 35 7.14 -16.02 -5.64
N ARG A 36 6.49 -14.95 -6.11
CA ARG A 36 6.92 -14.20 -7.30
C ARG A 36 8.24 -13.49 -7.07
N TYR A 37 8.46 -13.04 -5.82
CA TYR A 37 9.70 -12.40 -5.39
C TYR A 37 10.13 -12.92 -4.01
N PRO A 38 11.43 -13.07 -3.74
CA PRO A 38 11.91 -13.46 -2.41
C PRO A 38 11.46 -12.52 -1.28
N ASP A 39 11.19 -11.26 -1.61
CA ASP A 39 10.79 -10.17 -0.72
C ASP A 39 9.29 -9.76 -0.91
N GLU A 40 8.46 -10.65 -1.45
CA GLU A 40 7.07 -10.34 -1.82
C GLU A 40 6.21 -9.83 -0.64
N PHE A 41 6.45 -10.32 0.58
CA PHE A 41 5.74 -9.85 1.78
C PHE A 41 5.99 -8.37 2.09
N VAL A 42 7.24 -7.91 1.99
CA VAL A 42 7.57 -6.50 2.24
C VAL A 42 7.11 -5.63 1.08
N ARG A 43 7.20 -6.12 -0.16
CA ARG A 43 6.64 -5.42 -1.33
C ARG A 43 5.14 -5.21 -1.21
N HIS A 44 4.41 -6.20 -0.72
CA HIS A 44 2.97 -6.05 -0.45
C HIS A 44 2.70 -5.00 0.63
N LYS A 45 3.53 -4.92 1.68
CA LYS A 45 3.41 -3.85 2.69
C LYS A 45 3.71 -2.46 2.13
N ILE A 46 4.63 -2.35 1.19
CA ILE A 46 4.87 -1.09 0.47
C ILE A 46 3.64 -0.75 -0.40
N LEU A 47 3.07 -1.74 -1.10
CA LEU A 47 1.84 -1.56 -1.90
C LEU A 47 0.66 -1.11 -1.03
N ASP A 48 0.46 -1.75 0.12
CA ASP A 48 -0.55 -1.38 1.14
C ASP A 48 -0.35 0.08 1.57
N ALA A 49 0.89 0.48 1.89
CA ALA A 49 1.21 1.83 2.33
C ALA A 49 0.92 2.86 1.23
N ILE A 50 1.27 2.58 -0.03
CA ILE A 50 0.94 3.46 -1.17
C ILE A 50 -0.58 3.64 -1.27
N GLY A 51 -1.35 2.55 -1.17
CA GLY A 51 -2.81 2.60 -1.19
C GLY A 51 -3.39 3.41 -0.03
N ASP A 52 -2.90 3.20 1.19
CA ASP A 52 -3.35 3.94 2.38
C ASP A 52 -3.03 5.43 2.26
N LEU A 53 -1.84 5.79 1.79
CA LEU A 53 -1.43 7.19 1.59
C LEU A 53 -2.28 7.89 0.52
N TYR A 54 -2.69 7.16 -0.52
CA TYR A 54 -3.53 7.71 -1.59
C TYR A 54 -4.98 8.00 -1.16
N ILE A 55 -5.41 7.59 0.04
CA ILE A 55 -6.73 7.96 0.61
C ILE A 55 -6.90 9.48 0.71
N VAL A 56 -5.81 10.25 0.79
CA VAL A 56 -5.83 11.72 0.77
C VAL A 56 -6.32 12.31 -0.56
N GLY A 57 -6.46 11.47 -1.60
CA GLY A 57 -7.00 11.83 -2.91
C GLY A 57 -6.02 12.57 -3.83
N HIS A 58 -4.77 12.75 -3.40
CA HIS A 58 -3.73 13.44 -4.14
C HIS A 58 -2.40 12.69 -4.00
N PRO A 59 -1.53 12.70 -5.03
CA PRO A 59 -0.17 12.22 -4.90
C PRO A 59 0.59 13.02 -3.85
N ILE A 60 1.39 12.34 -3.03
CA ILE A 60 2.24 12.96 -2.01
C ILE A 60 3.66 13.03 -2.56
N VAL A 61 4.22 14.23 -2.62
CA VAL A 61 5.65 14.44 -2.87
C VAL A 61 6.36 14.47 -1.53
N GLY A 62 7.06 13.40 -1.17
CA GLY A 62 7.76 13.30 0.11
C GLY A 62 8.41 11.93 0.32
N ALA A 63 9.07 11.76 1.46
CA ALA A 63 9.65 10.50 1.88
C ALA A 63 8.74 9.84 2.93
N PHE A 64 8.38 8.58 2.72
CA PHE A 64 7.63 7.76 3.68
C PHE A 64 8.54 6.67 4.24
N GLU A 65 8.64 6.63 5.57
CA GLU A 65 9.35 5.57 6.30
C GLU A 65 8.42 4.94 7.33
N GLY A 66 8.26 3.61 7.25
CA GLY A 66 7.39 2.86 8.16
C GLY A 66 8.14 1.69 8.79
N TYR A 67 8.26 1.68 10.12
CA TYR A 67 8.79 0.54 10.87
C TYR A 67 7.64 -0.30 11.42
N LYS A 68 7.47 -1.53 10.92
CA LYS A 68 6.34 -2.43 11.25
C LYS A 68 4.97 -1.73 11.12
N SER A 69 4.84 -0.85 10.12
CA SER A 69 3.61 -0.11 9.90
C SER A 69 2.52 -0.99 9.30
N GLY A 70 1.27 -0.67 9.62
CA GLY A 70 0.08 -1.24 9.02
C GLY A 70 -0.98 -0.16 8.80
N HIS A 71 -2.13 -0.54 8.25
CA HIS A 71 -3.18 0.40 7.82
C HIS A 71 -3.59 1.43 8.89
N ALA A 72 -3.72 1.00 10.15
CA ALA A 72 -4.09 1.89 11.25
C ALA A 72 -3.05 3.00 11.49
N ILE A 73 -1.75 2.66 11.43
CA ILE A 73 -0.66 3.62 11.64
C ILE A 73 -0.54 4.55 10.44
N ASN A 74 -0.65 4.03 9.21
CA ASN A 74 -0.64 4.83 7.99
C ASN A 74 -1.78 5.87 7.99
N ASN A 75 -2.99 5.45 8.38
CA ASN A 75 -4.12 6.37 8.49
C ASN A 75 -3.94 7.43 9.59
N ALA A 76 -3.39 7.03 10.75
CA ALA A 76 -3.11 7.96 11.84
C ALA A 76 -2.06 9.01 11.44
N LEU A 77 -1.02 8.61 10.72
CA LEU A 77 -0.01 9.52 10.14
C LEU A 77 -0.66 10.54 9.22
N LEU A 78 -1.48 10.10 8.26
CA LEU A 78 -2.18 11.01 7.35
C LEU A 78 -3.07 12.01 8.09
N ARG A 79 -3.84 11.53 9.08
CA ARG A 79 -4.67 12.42 9.91
C ARG A 79 -3.85 13.46 10.66
N ALA A 80 -2.68 13.08 11.18
CA ALA A 80 -1.79 14.00 11.88
C ALA A 80 -1.24 15.07 10.94
N VAL A 81 -0.77 14.69 9.75
CA VAL A 81 -0.27 15.63 8.73
C VAL A 81 -1.39 16.56 8.26
N LEU A 82 -2.58 16.04 7.98
CA LEU A 82 -3.70 16.85 7.51
C LEU A 82 -4.31 17.76 8.58
N ALA A 83 -4.11 17.43 9.87
CA ALA A 83 -4.55 18.27 10.97
C ALA A 83 -3.65 19.50 11.16
N ASP A 84 -2.42 19.47 10.64
CA ASP A 84 -1.47 20.57 10.70
C ASP A 84 -1.23 21.14 9.29
N GLU A 85 -1.93 22.23 8.96
CA GLU A 85 -1.77 22.93 7.67
C GLU A 85 -0.37 23.51 7.47
N THR A 86 0.47 23.59 8.51
CA THR A 86 1.88 24.02 8.37
C THR A 86 2.82 22.87 8.00
N ALA A 87 2.34 21.62 8.09
CA ALA A 87 3.13 20.43 7.80
C ALA A 87 3.18 20.07 6.30
N TYR A 88 2.37 20.71 5.45
CA TYR A 88 2.35 20.45 4.01
C TYR A 88 1.93 21.67 3.21
N ASP A 89 2.44 21.75 1.97
CA ASP A 89 2.02 22.71 0.97
C ASP A 89 1.32 22.01 -0.19
N ARG A 90 0.30 22.65 -0.75
CA ARG A 90 -0.31 22.22 -2.01
C ARG A 90 0.43 22.87 -3.16
N VAL A 91 0.96 22.03 -4.05
CA VAL A 91 1.69 22.48 -5.24
C VAL A 91 1.00 21.96 -6.50
N GLU A 92 1.00 22.78 -7.53
CA GLU A 92 0.52 22.44 -8.87
C GLU A 92 1.66 22.68 -9.85
N PHE A 93 1.88 21.72 -10.75
CA PHE A 93 2.89 21.81 -11.79
C PHE A 93 2.18 22.02 -13.12
N ALA A 94 2.51 23.12 -13.82
CA ALA A 94 1.89 23.46 -15.10
C ALA A 94 2.50 22.69 -16.27
N ASP A 95 3.79 22.35 -16.17
CA ASP A 95 4.53 21.58 -17.16
C ASP A 95 4.96 20.23 -16.57
N SER A 96 5.02 19.20 -17.42
CA SER A 96 5.49 17.87 -17.03
C SER A 96 6.98 17.84 -16.73
N ASP A 97 7.74 18.80 -17.25
CA ASP A 97 9.18 18.92 -16.99
C ASP A 97 9.49 19.42 -15.57
N ASP A 98 8.52 20.05 -14.89
CA ASP A 98 8.66 20.54 -13.51
C ASP A 98 8.26 19.50 -12.44
N LEU A 99 7.77 18.32 -12.86
CA LEU A 99 7.41 17.26 -11.93
C LEU A 99 8.66 16.75 -11.18
N PRO A 100 8.52 16.23 -9.95
CA PRO A 100 9.61 15.48 -9.33
C PRO A 100 9.87 14.18 -10.10
N ASP A 101 11.13 13.75 -10.24
CA ASP A 101 11.53 12.52 -10.96
C ASP A 101 10.64 11.29 -10.67
N ALA A 102 10.21 11.15 -9.41
CA ALA A 102 9.31 10.08 -8.96
C ALA A 102 7.95 10.03 -9.68
N PHE A 103 7.56 11.11 -10.37
CA PHE A 103 6.30 11.27 -11.08
C PHE A 103 6.44 11.47 -12.60
N HIS A 104 7.66 11.57 -13.16
CA HIS A 104 7.84 11.75 -14.61
C HIS A 104 7.29 10.58 -15.45
N GLU A 105 7.32 9.35 -14.93
CA GLU A 105 6.79 8.16 -15.61
C GLU A 105 5.30 7.90 -15.33
N LEU A 106 4.73 8.60 -14.35
CA LEU A 106 3.31 8.57 -14.03
C LEU A 106 2.59 9.49 -15.02
N ASN A 107 2.45 9.01 -16.26
CA ASN A 107 1.62 9.61 -17.30
C ASN A 107 0.13 9.41 -16.94
N ILE A 108 -0.27 9.90 -15.77
CA ILE A 108 -1.63 9.93 -15.27
C ILE A 108 -2.34 10.93 -16.17
N ARG A 109 -2.92 10.41 -17.25
CA ARG A 109 -3.99 11.11 -17.96
C ARG A 109 -5.06 11.43 -16.93
N THR A 110 -5.08 12.66 -16.45
CA THR A 110 -6.20 13.20 -15.72
C THR A 110 -7.43 13.02 -16.60
N CYS A 111 -8.36 12.18 -16.13
CA CYS A 111 -9.70 12.07 -16.71
C CYS A 111 -10.35 13.46 -16.61
N GLY A 112 -10.63 14.06 -17.78
CA GLY A 112 -11.66 15.08 -17.91
C GLY A 112 -13.06 14.45 -17.94
#